data_AF-A0A7S2N6M9-F1
#
_entry.id   AF-A0A7S2N6M9-F1
#
_cell.length_a   1.000
_cell.length_b   1.000
_cell.length_c   1.000
_cell.angle_alpha   90.00
_cell.angle_beta   90.00
_cell.angle_gamma   90.00
#
_symmetry.space_group_name_H-M   'P 1'
#
loop_
_entity.id
_entity.type
_entity.pdbx_description
1 polymer ?
#
loop_
_entity_poly.entity_id
_entity_poly.type
_entity_poly.pdbx_seq_one_letter_code
_entity_poly.pdbx_strand_id
1 'polypeptide(L)'
;ATHFRVYCQMKSGDAAALASCFGLMNLFARSLGGIFSDFLFAKMGFPGRLWAQFFALFFEGVFLLVFGFINNEQPWYAALAVVIFFSLFVQMAEGTSYGIVPFMIPQQLAVVSALVGAGGNLGAVIALWCFYKPLGPMDTLLPFKV
;
A
#
# COMPACT_ATOMS: atom_id res chain seq x y z
N ALA A 1 -12.98 2.37 2.82
CA ALA A 1 -14.03 3.42 2.77
C ALA A 1 -15.19 3.13 3.73
N THR A 2 -15.73 1.91 3.74
CA THR A 2 -16.88 1.51 4.59
C THR A 2 -16.59 1.55 6.10
N HIS A 3 -15.36 1.22 6.53
CA HIS A 3 -14.98 1.19 7.95
C HIS A 3 -15.02 2.59 8.62
N PHE A 4 -14.54 3.64 7.93
CA PHE A 4 -14.57 5.02 8.44
C PHE A 4 -15.97 5.64 8.44
N ARG A 5 -16.86 5.18 7.55
CA ARG A 5 -18.23 5.69 7.47
C ARG A 5 -19.12 5.18 8.61
N VAL A 6 -18.92 3.93 9.03
CA VAL A 6 -19.73 3.27 10.07
C VAL A 6 -19.22 3.60 11.47
N TYR A 7 -17.91 3.73 11.69
CA TYR A 7 -17.32 3.93 13.02
C TYR A 7 -17.03 5.40 13.40
N CYS A 8 -16.83 6.32 12.45
CA CYS A 8 -16.35 7.68 12.77
C CYS A 8 -17.35 8.83 12.53
N GLN A 9 -18.61 8.57 12.14
CA GLN A 9 -19.67 9.61 12.02
C GLN A 9 -19.21 10.91 11.31
N MET A 10 -18.31 10.82 10.32
CA MET A 10 -17.78 11.99 9.61
C MET A 10 -18.79 12.50 8.57
N LYS A 11 -18.87 13.83 8.42
CA LYS A 11 -19.62 14.48 7.33
C LYS A 11 -19.12 13.92 5.99
N SER A 12 -20.05 13.59 5.08
CA SER A 12 -19.73 12.99 3.77
C SER A 12 -18.65 13.75 2.98
N GLY A 13 -18.54 15.07 3.18
CA GLY A 13 -17.52 15.93 2.58
C GLY A 13 -16.10 15.66 3.10
N ASP A 14 -15.92 15.46 4.41
CA ASP A 14 -14.59 15.29 5.03
C ASP A 14 -14.03 13.90 4.73
N ALA A 15 -14.90 12.87 4.69
CA ALA A 15 -14.52 11.53 4.27
C ALA A 15 -14.13 11.47 2.79
N ALA A 16 -14.83 12.22 1.93
CA ALA A 16 -14.49 12.35 0.52
C ALA A 16 -13.15 13.09 0.32
N ALA A 17 -12.92 14.17 1.10
CA ALA A 17 -11.66 14.90 1.08
C ALA A 17 -10.48 14.05 1.57
N LEU A 18 -10.66 13.24 2.62
CA LEU A 18 -9.64 12.29 3.06
C LEU A 18 -9.38 11.20 2.02
N ALA A 19 -10.42 10.67 1.38
CA ALA A 19 -10.26 9.66 0.34
C ALA A 19 -9.53 10.21 -0.90
N SER A 20 -9.80 11.45 -1.30
CA SER A 20 -9.11 12.10 -2.41
C SER A 20 -7.65 12.43 -2.06
N CYS A 21 -7.37 12.91 -0.84
CA CYS A 21 -6.00 13.09 -0.35
C CYS A 21 -5.22 11.77 -0.30
N PHE A 22 -5.87 10.68 0.10
CA PHE A 22 -5.24 9.35 0.10
C PHE A 22 -4.96 8.88 -1.34
N GLY A 23 -5.89 9.08 -2.27
CA GLY A 23 -5.66 8.82 -3.70
C GLY A 23 -4.54 9.66 -4.31
N LEU A 24 -4.41 10.92 -3.90
CA LEU A 24 -3.31 11.79 -4.33
C LEU A 24 -1.97 11.35 -3.75
N MET A 25 -1.92 11.07 -2.44
CA MET A 25 -0.75 10.51 -1.78
C MET A 25 -0.25 9.28 -2.52
N ASN A 26 -1.18 8.45 -3.00
CA ASN A 26 -0.86 7.24 -3.72
C ASN A 26 -0.07 7.47 -5.03
N LEU A 27 -0.50 8.46 -5.82
CA LEU A 27 0.18 8.84 -7.05
C LEU A 27 1.60 9.35 -6.77
N PHE A 28 1.75 10.23 -5.77
CA PHE A 28 3.05 10.82 -5.42
C PHE A 28 4.00 9.83 -4.75
N ALA A 29 3.51 8.97 -3.86
CA ALA A 29 4.30 7.96 -3.18
C ALA A 29 4.98 7.01 -4.17
N ARG A 30 4.29 6.65 -5.25
CA ARG A 30 4.83 5.81 -6.31
C ARG A 30 6.01 6.49 -7.03
N SER A 31 5.85 7.77 -7.37
CA SER A 31 6.92 8.57 -7.98
C SER A 31 8.10 8.75 -7.02
N LEU A 32 7.83 8.99 -5.73
CA LEU A 32 8.84 9.10 -4.68
C LEU A 32 9.66 7.82 -4.52
N GLY A 33 9.01 6.65 -4.58
CA GLY A 33 9.70 5.35 -4.56
C GLY A 33 10.64 5.18 -5.75
N GLY A 34 10.19 5.55 -6.96
CA GLY A 34 11.03 5.54 -8.16
C GLY A 34 12.26 6.45 -8.02
N ILE A 35 12.06 7.71 -7.60
CA ILE A 35 13.14 8.68 -7.36
C ILE A 35 14.11 8.18 -6.29
N PHE A 36 13.59 7.60 -5.20
CA PHE A 36 14.41 7.03 -4.12
C PHE A 36 15.28 5.86 -4.60
N SER A 37 14.72 4.95 -5.40
CA SER A 37 15.48 3.87 -6.05
C SER A 37 16.53 4.40 -7.02
N ASP A 38 16.22 5.43 -7.81
CA ASP A 38 17.17 6.03 -8.73
C ASP A 38 18.30 6.77 -8.00
N PHE A 39 18.01 7.41 -6.86
CA PHE A 39 19.03 8.03 -6.01
C PHE A 39 19.98 6.99 -5.40
N LEU A 40 19.46 5.88 -4.87
CA LEU A 40 20.31 4.80 -4.37
C LEU A 40 21.10 4.12 -5.50
N PHE A 41 20.53 4.02 -6.71
CA PHE A 41 21.23 3.54 -7.89
C PHE A 41 22.41 4.43 -8.27
N ALA A 42 22.25 5.76 -8.23
CA ALA A 42 23.33 6.70 -8.51
C ALA A 42 24.52 6.55 -7.53
N LYS A 43 24.26 6.14 -6.29
CA LYS A 43 25.28 6.02 -5.24
C LYS A 43 25.94 4.63 -5.18
N MET A 44 25.20 3.56 -5.42
CA MET A 44 25.66 2.17 -5.21
C MET A 44 25.54 1.27 -6.45
N GLY A 45 25.12 1.81 -7.60
CA GLY A 45 24.86 1.03 -8.81
C GLY A 45 23.66 0.11 -8.67
N PHE A 46 23.68 -1.03 -9.36
CA PHE A 46 22.60 -2.02 -9.36
C PHE A 46 22.11 -2.50 -7.98
N PRO A 47 22.99 -2.85 -7.01
CA PRO A 47 22.54 -3.27 -5.70
C PRO A 47 21.81 -2.15 -4.95
N GLY A 48 22.01 -0.88 -5.31
CA GLY A 48 21.27 0.26 -4.75
C GLY A 48 19.76 0.17 -4.95
N ARG A 49 19.29 -0.29 -6.12
CA ARG A 49 17.85 -0.50 -6.37
C ARG A 49 17.27 -1.61 -5.50
N LEU A 50 18.04 -2.69 -5.30
CA LEU A 50 17.66 -3.80 -4.44
C LEU A 50 17.59 -3.38 -2.97
N TRP A 51 18.55 -2.57 -2.52
CA TRP A 51 18.53 -1.99 -1.18
C TRP A 51 17.35 -1.04 -0.97
N ALA A 52 17.01 -0.22 -1.98
CA ALA A 52 15.82 0.64 -1.92
C ALA A 52 14.53 -0.18 -1.75
N GLN A 53 14.38 -1.27 -2.52
CA GLN A 53 13.28 -2.21 -2.37
C GLN A 53 13.26 -2.85 -0.98
N PHE A 54 14.41 -3.30 -0.49
CA PHE A 54 14.54 -3.92 0.83
C PHE A 54 14.12 -2.95 1.94
N PHE A 55 14.61 -1.70 1.91
CA PHE A 55 14.21 -0.70 2.90
C PHE A 55 12.71 -0.39 2.84
N ALA A 56 12.13 -0.26 1.65
CA ALA A 56 10.70 -0.03 1.50
C ALA A 56 9.86 -1.15 2.14
N LEU A 57 10.19 -2.41 1.86
CA LEU A 57 9.52 -3.59 2.44
C LEU A 57 9.80 -3.74 3.95
N PHE A 58 11.00 -3.42 4.39
CA PHE A 58 11.37 -3.49 5.81
C PHE A 58 10.56 -2.47 6.62
N PHE A 59 10.50 -1.22 6.18
CA PHE A 59 9.70 -0.19 6.84
C PHE A 59 8.21 -0.52 6.78
N GLU A 60 7.70 -1.02 5.65
CA GLU A 60 6.33 -1.52 5.54
C GLU A 60 6.00 -2.54 6.65
N GLY A 61 6.85 -3.56 6.83
CA GLY A 61 6.71 -4.56 7.88
C GLY A 61 6.77 -3.96 9.28
N VAL A 62 7.67 -3.00 9.54
CA VAL A 62 7.76 -2.30 10.82
C VAL A 62 6.46 -1.53 11.11
N PHE A 63 5.91 -0.80 10.14
CA PHE A 63 4.65 -0.08 10.33
C PHE A 63 3.46 -1.00 10.53
N LEU A 64 3.44 -2.18 9.89
CA LEU A 64 2.43 -3.22 10.13
C LEU A 64 2.50 -3.75 11.56
N LEU A 65 3.71 -4.01 12.08
CA LEU A 65 3.89 -4.45 13.46
C LEU A 65 3.44 -3.36 14.44
N VAL A 66 3.85 -2.11 14.21
CA VAL A 66 3.42 -0.96 15.01
C VAL A 66 1.90 -0.83 15.02
N PHE A 67 1.25 -0.98 13.86
CA PHE A 67 -0.21 -0.98 13.76
C PHE A 67 -0.85 -2.11 14.58
N GLY A 68 -0.24 -3.30 14.60
CA GLY A 68 -0.71 -4.44 15.42
C GLY A 68 -0.63 -4.21 16.93
N PHE A 69 0.21 -3.28 17.40
CA PHE A 69 0.28 -2.89 18.81
C PHE A 69 -0.67 -1.75 19.20
N ILE A 70 -1.41 -1.17 18.25
CA ILE A 70 -2.38 -0.10 18.53
C ILE A 70 -3.63 -0.72 19.15
N ASN A 71 -3.81 -0.50 20.45
CA ASN A 71 -5.01 -0.88 21.19
C ASN A 71 -6.11 0.18 21.12
N ASN A 72 -7.35 -0.21 21.42
CA ASN A 72 -8.55 0.66 21.44
C ASN A 72 -8.49 1.85 22.42
N GLU A 73 -7.48 1.92 23.29
CA GLU A 73 -7.27 3.05 24.21
C GLU A 73 -6.60 4.26 23.53
N GLN A 74 -5.99 4.05 22.36
CA GLN A 74 -5.33 5.09 21.60
C GLN A 74 -6.33 5.89 20.75
N PRO A 75 -6.07 7.19 20.53
CA PRO A 75 -6.93 8.02 19.69
C PRO A 75 -6.93 7.57 18.22
N TRP A 76 -8.09 7.67 17.57
CA TRP A 76 -8.32 7.23 16.18
C TRP A 76 -7.35 7.84 15.15
N TYR A 77 -6.85 9.06 15.41
CA TYR A 77 -5.89 9.73 14.52
C TYR A 77 -4.50 9.08 14.53
N ALA A 78 -4.12 8.38 15.61
CA ALA A 78 -2.85 7.68 15.69
C ALA A 78 -2.85 6.45 14.75
N ALA A 79 -3.93 5.67 14.76
CA ALA A 79 -4.13 4.57 13.82
C ALA A 79 -4.16 5.06 12.37
N LEU A 80 -4.85 6.17 12.11
CA LEU A 80 -4.88 6.80 10.78
C LEU A 80 -3.47 7.18 10.31
N ALA A 81 -2.67 7.83 11.15
CA ALA A 81 -1.32 8.25 10.81
C ALA A 81 -0.42 7.04 10.45
N VAL A 82 -0.47 5.96 11.24
CA VAL A 82 0.31 4.74 10.94
C VAL A 82 -0.12 4.11 9.62
N VAL A 83 -1.42 4.04 9.33
CA VAL A 83 -1.93 3.51 8.06
C VAL A 83 -1.53 4.38 6.87
N ILE A 84 -1.47 5.70 7.03
CA ILE A 84 -0.98 6.64 6.00
C ILE A 84 0.49 6.35 5.69
N PHE A 85 1.35 6.23 6.70
CA PHE A 85 2.76 5.89 6.50
C PHE A 85 2.93 4.50 5.88
N PHE A 86 2.23 3.49 6.40
CA PHE A 86 2.19 2.15 5.81
C PHE A 86 1.84 2.19 4.31
N SER A 87 0.76 2.89 3.95
CA SER A 87 0.33 3.04 2.55
C SER A 87 1.38 3.73 1.68
N LEU A 88 2.09 4.73 2.23
CA LEU A 88 3.17 5.41 1.52
C LEU A 88 4.31 4.42 1.20
N PHE A 89 4.73 3.59 2.16
CA PHE A 89 5.79 2.59 1.93
C PHE A 89 5.40 1.48 0.97
N VAL A 90 4.16 0.98 1.04
CA VAL A 90 3.63 -0.01 0.07
C VAL A 90 3.77 0.49 -1.37
N GLN A 91 3.49 1.77 -1.59
CA GLN A 91 3.49 2.34 -2.93
C GLN A 91 4.87 2.74 -3.41
N MET A 92 5.74 3.12 -2.48
CA MET A 92 7.16 3.24 -2.78
C MET A 92 7.73 1.88 -3.19
N ALA A 93 7.39 0.80 -2.49
CA ALA A 93 7.81 -0.56 -2.83
C ALA A 93 7.31 -1.00 -4.22
N GLU A 94 6.10 -0.58 -4.61
CA GLU A 94 5.58 -0.81 -5.95
C GLU A 94 6.37 -0.01 -7.00
N GLY A 95 6.63 1.28 -6.74
CA GLY A 95 7.45 2.14 -7.60
C GLY A 95 8.87 1.60 -7.81
N THR A 96 9.53 1.11 -6.76
CA THR A 96 10.85 0.48 -6.83
C THR A 96 10.81 -0.85 -7.58
N SER A 97 9.74 -1.64 -7.47
CA SER A 97 9.56 -2.90 -8.21
C SER A 97 9.56 -2.68 -9.72
N TYR A 98 8.78 -1.70 -10.20
CA TYR A 98 8.79 -1.31 -11.61
C TYR A 98 10.11 -0.67 -12.05
N GLY A 99 10.90 -0.11 -11.12
CA GLY A 99 12.26 0.34 -11.37
C GLY A 99 13.27 -0.80 -11.54
N ILE A 100 13.01 -2.01 -11.02
CA ILE A 100 13.91 -3.17 -11.13
C ILE A 100 13.59 -4.01 -12.38
N VAL A 101 12.30 -4.13 -12.73
CA VAL A 101 11.80 -4.94 -13.85
C VAL A 101 12.57 -4.75 -15.17
N PRO A 102 12.92 -3.53 -15.63
CA PRO A 102 13.57 -3.33 -16.92
C PRO A 102 14.97 -3.96 -17.02
N PHE A 103 15.59 -4.23 -15.89
CA PHE A 103 16.94 -4.76 -15.86
C PHE A 103 17.01 -6.29 -15.83
N MET A 104 15.87 -6.95 -15.65
CA MET A 104 15.81 -8.39 -15.52
C MET A 104 15.97 -9.08 -16.89
N ILE A 105 15.20 -8.63 -17.90
CA ILE A 105 15.34 -9.08 -19.31
C ILE A 105 15.19 -7.85 -20.23
N PRO A 106 16.30 -7.16 -20.57
CA PRO A 106 16.25 -5.93 -21.36
C PRO A 106 15.73 -6.12 -22.79
N GLN A 107 15.76 -7.35 -23.32
CA GLN A 107 15.28 -7.67 -24.67
C GLN A 107 13.75 -7.74 -24.76
N GLN A 108 13.04 -7.98 -23.64
CA GLN A 108 11.60 -8.24 -23.62
C GLN A 108 10.89 -7.45 -22.51
N LEU A 109 11.23 -6.16 -22.39
CA LEU A 109 10.71 -5.26 -21.36
C LEU A 109 9.19 -5.27 -21.23
N ALA A 110 8.49 -5.28 -22.37
CA ALA A 110 7.02 -5.25 -22.41
C ALA A 110 6.41 -6.53 -21.80
N VAL A 111 6.99 -7.69 -22.08
CA VAL A 111 6.51 -8.98 -21.57
C VAL A 111 6.75 -9.10 -20.07
N VAL A 112 7.95 -8.72 -19.60
CA VAL A 112 8.26 -8.78 -18.16
C VAL A 112 7.40 -7.79 -17.38
N SER A 113 7.19 -6.58 -17.89
CA SER A 113 6.33 -5.58 -17.25
C SER A 113 4.86 -6.04 -17.21
N ALA A 114 4.38 -6.67 -18.28
CA ALA A 114 3.04 -7.25 -18.34
C ALA A 114 2.88 -8.39 -17.32
N LEU A 115 3.90 -9.25 -17.16
CA LEU A 115 3.89 -10.33 -16.17
C LEU A 115 3.85 -9.79 -14.74
N VAL A 116 4.66 -8.78 -14.42
CA VAL A 116 4.66 -8.15 -13.09
C VAL A 116 3.32 -7.47 -12.79
N GLY A 117 2.74 -6.76 -13.77
CA GLY A 117 1.41 -6.16 -13.62
C GLY A 117 0.30 -7.19 -13.42
N ALA A 118 0.31 -8.28 -14.20
CA ALA A 118 -0.64 -9.38 -14.05
C ALA A 118 -0.48 -10.09 -12.70
N GLY A 119 0.76 -10.27 -12.24
CA GLY A 119 1.08 -10.85 -10.93
C GLY A 119 0.51 -10.04 -9.76
N GLY A 120 0.57 -8.71 -9.82
CA GLY A 120 -0.03 -7.83 -8.81
C GLY A 120 -1.55 -8.01 -8.68
N ASN A 121 -2.26 -8.03 -9.81
CA ASN A 121 -3.71 -8.25 -9.82
C ASN A 121 -4.09 -9.65 -9.32
N LEU A 122 -3.36 -10.68 -9.76
CA LEU A 122 -3.56 -12.06 -9.30
C LEU A 122 -3.34 -12.18 -7.79
N GLY A 123 -2.28 -11.56 -7.27
CA GLY A 123 -1.99 -11.54 -5.83
C GLY A 123 -3.12 -10.92 -5.01
N ALA A 124 -3.72 -9.83 -5.48
CA ALA A 124 -4.87 -9.20 -4.82
C ALA A 124 -6.08 -10.14 -4.72
N VAL A 125 -6.38 -10.90 -5.79
CA VAL A 125 -7.48 -11.88 -5.80
C VAL A 125 -7.19 -13.03 -4.84
N ILE A 126 -5.96 -13.55 -4.84
CA ILE A 126 -5.55 -14.62 -3.92
C ILE A 126 -5.65 -14.14 -2.47
N ALA A 127 -5.13 -12.95 -2.15
CA ALA A 127 -5.20 -12.38 -0.81
C ALA A 127 -6.66 -12.17 -0.35
N LEU A 128 -7.52 -11.66 -1.22
CA LEU A 128 -8.95 -11.51 -0.95
C LEU A 128 -9.59 -12.87 -0.64
N TRP A 129 -9.28 -13.89 -1.42
CA TRP A 129 -9.85 -15.23 -1.22
C TRP A 129 -9.30 -15.92 0.04
N CYS A 130 -8.02 -15.76 0.35
CA CYS A 130 -7.38 -16.38 1.51
C CYS A 130 -7.77 -15.71 2.84
N PHE A 131 -7.83 -14.38 2.89
CA PHE A 131 -8.02 -13.64 4.15
C PHE A 131 -9.45 -13.14 4.36
N TYR A 132 -10.18 -12.77 3.30
CA TYR A 132 -11.51 -12.18 3.42
C TYR A 132 -12.66 -13.18 3.23
N LYS A 133 -12.50 -14.22 2.41
CA LYS A 133 -13.54 -15.26 2.23
C LYS A 133 -13.82 -16.12 3.49
N PRO A 134 -12.85 -16.43 4.37
CA PRO A 134 -13.12 -17.22 5.59
C PRO A 134 -13.88 -16.44 6.66
N LEU A 135 -13.91 -15.11 6.59
CA LEU A 135 -14.84 -14.29 7.35
C LEU A 135 -16.22 -14.56 6.74
N GLY A 136 -17.02 -15.41 7.40
CA GLY A 136 -18.40 -15.71 6.98
C GLY A 136 -19.20 -14.44 6.68
N PRO A 137 -20.40 -14.56 6.06
CA PRO A 137 -21.14 -13.41 5.53
C PRO A 137 -21.19 -12.30 6.58
N MET A 138 -20.39 -11.25 6.37
CA MET A 138 -20.49 -10.05 7.20
C MET A 138 -21.88 -9.52 6.93
N ASP A 139 -22.76 -9.60 7.92
CA ASP A 139 -24.12 -9.06 7.87
C ASP A 139 -24.01 -7.59 7.44
N THR A 140 -24.22 -7.35 6.15
CA THR A 140 -24.25 -6.02 5.53
C THR A 140 -25.40 -5.17 6.08
N LEU A 141 -26.25 -5.77 6.93
CA LEU A 141 -27.41 -5.18 7.59
C LEU A 141 -27.14 -4.70 9.04
N LEU A 142 -25.95 -4.90 9.60
CA LEU A 142 -25.57 -4.33 10.90
C LEU A 142 -25.74 -2.80 11.03
N PRO A 143 -25.47 -1.95 10.01
CA PRO A 143 -25.72 -0.51 10.09
C PRO A 143 -27.19 -0.10 9.89
N PHE A 144 -28.10 -1.04 9.61
CA PHE A 144 -29.54 -0.78 9.39
C PHE A 144 -30.43 -1.46 10.43
N LYS A 145 -29.83 -2.06 11.47
CA LYS A 145 -30.53 -2.69 12.59
C LYS A 145 -30.60 -1.72 13.77
N VAL A 146 -31.31 -0.60 13.55
CA VAL A 146 -31.84 0.33 14.56
C VAL A 146 -33.20 0.80 14.10
#